data_AF-A0AAJ7BVX5-F1
#
_entry.id   AF-A0AAJ7BVX5-F1
#
_cell.length_a   1.000
_cell.length_b   1.000
_cell.length_c   1.000
_cell.angle_alpha   90.00
_cell.angle_beta   90.00
_cell.angle_gamma   90.00
#
_symmetry.space_group_name_H-M   'P 1'
#
loop_
_entity.id
_entity.type
_entity.pdbx_description
1 polymer ?
#
loop_
_entity_poly.entity_id
_entity_poly.type
_entity_poly.pdbx_seq_one_letter_code
_entity_poly.pdbx_strand_id
1 'polypeptide(L)'
;MEKELEVIALLREARNLSKKIGQNAEIRQSQEYKNMLKTSQALKEKRTQLIESIAKNLNDLMGQKHAIHRILQNSEGVDGLPISHKYQQQTVNLVADAIQFINDMPEMCKPHTVIDDNFVTKLCENVKLCGEAISVNLNKAKTQIDQVETVKNNIDVLKDCYVTCNDDLDESILNLDGSNLELNGSIY
;
A
#
# COMPACT_ATOMS: atom_id res chain seq x y z
N MET A 1 -17.98 43.71 29.71
CA MET A 1 -19.06 42.70 29.78
C MET A 1 -19.67 42.34 28.43
N GLU A 2 -20.42 43.20 27.74
CA GLU A 2 -21.12 42.81 26.49
C GLU A 2 -20.18 42.40 25.34
N LYS A 3 -19.11 43.18 25.11
CA LYS A 3 -18.08 42.85 24.12
C LYS A 3 -17.27 41.58 24.45
N GLU A 4 -17.11 41.24 25.73
CA GLU A 4 -16.39 40.04 26.14
C GLU A 4 -17.22 38.78 25.89
N LEU A 5 -18.54 38.86 26.10
CA LEU A 5 -19.46 37.77 25.78
C LEU A 5 -19.53 37.51 24.27
N GLU A 6 -19.47 38.55 23.45
CA GLU A 6 -19.44 38.45 21.99
C GLU A 6 -18.16 37.74 21.50
N VAL A 7 -16.99 38.11 22.05
CA VAL A 7 -15.72 37.45 21.72
C VAL A 7 -15.73 35.97 22.13
N ILE A 8 -16.28 35.64 23.30
CA ILE A 8 -16.42 34.24 23.74
C ILE A 8 -17.33 33.44 22.80
N ALA A 9 -18.42 34.03 22.31
CA ALA A 9 -19.32 33.38 21.35
C ALA A 9 -18.62 33.10 20.01
N LEU A 10 -17.91 34.09 19.46
CA LEU A 10 -17.13 33.94 18.22
C LEU A 10 -16.04 32.86 18.34
N LEU A 11 -15.32 32.81 19.47
CA LEU A 11 -14.30 31.77 19.71
C LEU A 11 -14.90 30.37 19.79
N ARG A 12 -16.09 30.21 20.40
CA ARG A 12 -16.81 28.92 20.43
C ARG A 12 -17.26 28.51 19.04
N GLU A 13 -17.78 29.44 18.24
CA GLU A 13 -18.18 29.18 16.87
C GLU A 13 -16.99 28.76 15.99
N ALA A 14 -15.88 29.49 16.05
CA ALA A 14 -14.65 29.17 15.32
C ALA A 14 -14.09 27.78 15.70
N ARG A 15 -14.14 27.42 16.99
CA ARG A 15 -13.75 26.09 17.46
C ARG A 15 -14.67 25.00 16.90
N ASN A 16 -15.98 25.22 16.91
CA ASN A 16 -16.96 24.26 16.37
C ASN A 16 -16.79 24.07 14.86
N LEU A 17 -16.56 25.16 14.12
CA LEU A 17 -16.30 25.12 12.68
C LEU A 17 -15.03 24.31 12.38
N SER A 18 -13.94 24.59 13.11
CA SER A 18 -12.67 23.87 12.96
C SER A 18 -12.83 22.37 13.23
N LYS A 19 -13.58 22.01 14.28
CA LYS A 19 -13.88 20.60 14.58
C LYS A 19 -14.65 19.92 13.45
N LYS A 20 -15.66 20.60 12.90
CA LYS A 20 -16.47 20.07 11.79
C LYS A 20 -15.65 19.90 10.50
N ILE A 21 -14.74 20.83 10.22
CA ILE A 21 -13.81 20.72 9.09
C ILE A 21 -12.89 19.51 9.27
N GLY A 22 -12.30 19.34 10.46
CA GLY A 22 -11.45 18.19 10.76
C GLY A 22 -12.18 16.85 10.58
N GLN A 23 -13.38 16.73 11.15
CA GLN A 23 -14.21 15.53 11.01
C GLN A 23 -14.56 15.23 9.54
N ASN A 24 -14.91 16.25 8.76
CA ASN A 24 -15.19 16.07 7.33
C ASN A 24 -13.95 15.64 6.54
N ALA A 25 -12.77 16.16 6.89
CA ALA A 25 -11.51 15.77 6.26
C ALA A 25 -11.17 14.29 6.56
N GLU A 26 -11.33 13.86 7.81
CA GLU A 26 -11.14 12.46 8.22
C GLU A 26 -12.10 11.50 7.51
N ILE A 27 -13.39 11.86 7.41
CA ILE A 27 -14.40 11.07 6.71
C ILE A 27 -14.01 10.93 5.23
N ARG A 28 -13.63 12.04 4.58
CA ARG A 28 -13.22 12.04 3.18
C ARG A 28 -11.98 11.18 2.96
N GLN A 29 -10.96 11.34 3.79
CA GLN A 29 -9.72 10.56 3.69
C GLN A 29 -9.98 9.06 3.90
N SER A 30 -10.82 8.71 4.89
CA SER A 30 -11.24 7.32 5.14
C SER A 30 -11.95 6.72 3.93
N GLN A 31 -12.79 7.50 3.26
CA GLN A 31 -13.55 7.05 2.10
C GLN A 31 -12.66 6.89 0.85
N GLU A 32 -11.73 7.82 0.62
CA GLU A 32 -10.72 7.71 -0.44
C GLU A 32 -9.84 6.46 -0.24
N TYR A 33 -9.37 6.23 0.99
CA TYR A 33 -8.58 5.03 1.32
C TYR A 33 -9.36 3.74 1.09
N LYS A 34 -10.63 3.67 1.52
CA LYS A 34 -11.51 2.52 1.27
C LYS A 34 -11.69 2.25 -0.23
N ASN A 35 -11.84 3.30 -1.04
CA ASN A 35 -11.98 3.16 -2.48
C ASN A 35 -10.71 2.63 -3.12
N MET A 36 -9.54 3.19 -2.75
CA MET A 36 -8.24 2.71 -3.24
C MET A 36 -8.01 1.25 -2.89
N LEU A 37 -8.32 0.83 -1.66
CA LEU A 37 -8.19 -0.56 -1.22
C LEU A 37 -9.06 -1.50 -2.05
N LYS A 38 -10.33 -1.14 -2.29
CA LYS A 38 -11.24 -1.90 -3.14
C LYS A 38 -10.72 -2.04 -4.57
N THR A 39 -10.25 -0.94 -5.17
CA THR A 39 -9.69 -0.97 -6.53
C THR A 39 -8.45 -1.85 -6.59
N SER A 40 -7.55 -1.74 -5.61
CA SER A 40 -6.35 -2.57 -5.53
C SER A 40 -6.69 -4.06 -5.43
N GLN A 41 -7.71 -4.41 -4.65
CA GLN A 41 -8.14 -5.79 -4.51
C GLN A 41 -8.75 -6.34 -5.80
N ALA A 42 -9.65 -5.58 -6.45
CA ALA A 42 -10.24 -5.96 -7.73
C ALA A 42 -9.17 -6.15 -8.83
N LEU A 43 -8.16 -5.29 -8.86
CA LEU A 43 -7.03 -5.44 -9.80
C LEU A 43 -6.22 -6.70 -9.52
N LYS A 44 -5.99 -7.04 -8.25
CA LYS A 44 -5.28 -8.27 -7.86
C LYS A 44 -6.06 -9.51 -8.31
N GLU A 45 -7.37 -9.54 -8.08
CA GLU A 45 -8.24 -10.64 -8.52
C GLU A 45 -8.23 -10.81 -10.04
N LYS A 46 -8.36 -9.70 -10.78
CA LYS A 46 -8.28 -9.72 -12.26
C LYS A 46 -6.93 -10.22 -12.77
N ARG A 47 -5.83 -9.83 -12.11
CA ARG A 47 -4.49 -10.33 -12.43
C ARG A 47 -4.40 -11.84 -12.25
N THR A 48 -4.90 -12.37 -11.13
CA THR A 48 -4.88 -13.82 -10.86
C THR A 48 -5.65 -14.57 -11.94
N GLN A 49 -6.86 -14.12 -12.28
CA GLN A 49 -7.68 -14.73 -13.34
C GLN A 49 -6.96 -14.74 -14.71
N LEU A 50 -6.28 -13.64 -15.05
CA LEU A 50 -5.50 -13.57 -16.29
C LEU A 50 -4.33 -14.56 -16.29
N ILE A 51 -3.60 -14.66 -15.17
CA ILE A 51 -2.49 -15.62 -15.04
C ILE A 51 -2.99 -17.06 -15.20
N GLU A 52 -4.08 -17.42 -14.53
CA GLU A 52 -4.70 -18.75 -14.62
C GLU A 52 -5.15 -19.05 -16.05
N SER A 53 -5.77 -18.07 -16.73
CA SER A 53 -6.21 -18.24 -18.12
C SER A 53 -5.01 -18.43 -19.07
N ILE A 54 -3.94 -17.65 -18.90
CA ILE A 54 -2.72 -17.79 -19.71
C ILE A 54 -2.08 -19.16 -19.46
N ALA A 55 -1.94 -19.56 -18.20
CA ALA A 55 -1.36 -20.86 -17.83
C ALA A 55 -2.15 -22.02 -18.42
N LYS A 56 -3.49 -21.95 -18.38
CA LYS A 56 -4.36 -22.94 -19.01
C LYS A 56 -4.13 -23.01 -20.52
N ASN A 57 -4.15 -21.86 -21.21
CA ASN A 57 -3.95 -21.82 -22.66
C ASN A 57 -2.56 -22.36 -23.06
N LEU A 58 -1.52 -22.08 -22.27
CA LEU A 58 -0.17 -22.61 -22.51
C LEU A 58 -0.11 -24.13 -22.31
N ASN A 59 -0.80 -24.67 -21.30
CA ASN A 59 -0.90 -26.11 -21.10
C ASN A 59 -1.65 -26.79 -22.25
N ASP A 60 -2.73 -26.19 -22.74
CA ASP A 60 -3.49 -26.69 -23.88
C ASP A 60 -2.62 -26.71 -25.15
N LEU A 61 -1.87 -25.63 -25.42
CA LEU A 61 -0.90 -25.56 -26.51
C LEU A 61 0.21 -26.61 -26.38
N MET A 62 0.72 -26.82 -25.17
CA MET A 62 1.73 -27.85 -24.91
C MET A 62 1.17 -29.26 -25.18
N GLY A 63 -0.07 -29.53 -24.76
CA GLY A 63 -0.77 -30.77 -25.05
C GLY A 63 -0.93 -30.99 -26.56
N GLN A 64 -1.37 -29.96 -27.29
CA GLN A 64 -1.49 -30.00 -28.75
C GLN A 64 -0.14 -30.24 -29.44
N LYS A 65 0.93 -29.55 -29.01
CA LYS A 65 2.29 -29.77 -29.50
C LYS A 65 2.70 -31.24 -29.35
N HIS A 66 2.48 -31.83 -28.17
CA HIS A 66 2.83 -33.22 -27.92
C HIS A 66 2.00 -34.19 -28.77
N ALA A 67 0.71 -33.90 -28.97
CA ALA A 67 -0.15 -34.68 -29.84
C ALA A 67 0.35 -34.65 -31.30
N ILE A 68 0.67 -33.46 -31.82
CA ILE A 68 1.25 -33.28 -33.17
C ILE A 68 2.57 -34.03 -33.28
N HIS A 69 3.47 -33.88 -32.30
CA HIS A 69 4.77 -34.55 -32.32
C HIS A 69 4.63 -36.08 -32.36
N ARG A 70 3.68 -36.64 -31.59
CA ARG A 70 3.39 -38.07 -31.59
C ARG A 70 2.83 -38.54 -32.94
N ILE A 71 1.94 -37.75 -33.56
CA ILE A 71 1.43 -38.04 -34.91
C ILE A 71 2.58 -38.05 -35.93
N LEU A 72 3.48 -37.07 -35.85
CA LEU A 72 4.62 -36.93 -36.77
C LEU A 72 5.62 -38.10 -36.63
N GLN A 73 5.93 -38.51 -35.40
CA GLN A 73 6.77 -39.68 -35.13
C GLN A 73 6.15 -40.97 -35.66
N ASN A 74 4.83 -41.08 -35.59
CA ASN A 74 4.11 -42.25 -36.10
C ASN A 74 3.89 -42.22 -37.62
N SER A 75 4.25 -41.14 -38.32
CA SER A 75 4.10 -40.99 -39.77
C SER A 75 5.41 -41.14 -40.54
N GLU A 76 6.43 -41.79 -39.94
CA GLU A 76 7.68 -42.09 -40.62
C GLU A 76 7.41 -42.84 -41.94
N GLY A 77 7.79 -42.21 -43.07
CA GLY A 77 7.65 -42.77 -44.42
C GLY A 77 6.57 -42.13 -45.31
N VAL A 78 5.84 -41.11 -44.83
CA VAL A 78 4.86 -40.37 -45.64
C VAL A 78 5.34 -38.94 -45.87
N ASP A 79 5.53 -38.54 -47.13
CA ASP A 79 5.87 -37.16 -47.49
C ASP A 79 4.66 -36.25 -47.27
N GLY A 80 4.80 -35.28 -46.37
CA GLY A 80 3.81 -34.23 -46.11
C GLY A 80 3.15 -34.30 -44.72
N LEU A 81 2.49 -33.22 -44.33
CA LEU A 81 1.71 -33.18 -43.09
C LEU A 81 0.48 -34.09 -43.23
N PRO A 82 0.13 -34.90 -42.21
CA PRO A 82 -1.03 -35.77 -42.24
C PRO A 82 -2.34 -34.98 -42.08
N ILE A 83 -2.68 -34.18 -43.09
CA ILE A 83 -3.88 -33.36 -43.15
C ILE A 83 -4.89 -34.10 -44.03
N SER A 84 -6.04 -34.46 -43.46
CA SER A 84 -7.13 -35.02 -44.26
C SER A 84 -7.65 -33.98 -45.25
N HIS A 85 -8.00 -34.41 -46.47
CA HIS A 85 -8.52 -33.56 -47.55
C HIS A 85 -9.67 -32.64 -47.09
N LYS A 86 -10.49 -33.08 -46.12
CA LYS A 86 -11.58 -32.28 -45.53
C LYS A 86 -11.10 -30.97 -44.89
N TYR A 87 -9.91 -30.97 -44.29
CA TYR A 87 -9.37 -29.85 -43.49
C TYR A 87 -8.24 -29.08 -44.19
N GLN A 88 -7.97 -29.38 -45.47
CA GLN A 88 -6.84 -28.83 -46.20
C GLN A 88 -6.93 -27.30 -46.33
N GLN A 89 -8.09 -26.79 -46.75
CA GLN A 89 -8.32 -25.34 -46.86
C GLN A 89 -8.25 -24.63 -45.49
N GLN A 90 -8.79 -25.25 -44.45
CA GLN A 90 -8.78 -24.69 -43.09
C GLN A 90 -7.36 -24.61 -42.54
N THR A 91 -6.52 -25.59 -42.87
CA THR A 91 -5.11 -25.59 -42.48
C THR A 91 -4.33 -24.51 -43.23
N VAL A 92 -4.58 -24.32 -44.52
CA VAL A 92 -3.99 -23.23 -45.30
C VAL A 92 -4.37 -21.87 -44.71
N ASN A 93 -5.66 -21.67 -44.40
CA ASN A 93 -6.12 -20.43 -43.77
C ASN A 93 -5.50 -20.23 -42.38
N LEU A 94 -5.45 -21.26 -41.54
CA LEU A 94 -4.83 -21.19 -40.21
C LEU A 94 -3.36 -20.79 -40.28
N VAL A 95 -2.60 -21.36 -41.23
CA VAL A 95 -1.19 -21.01 -41.42
C VAL A 95 -1.05 -19.56 -41.92
N ALA A 96 -1.89 -19.13 -42.85
CA ALA A 96 -1.91 -17.74 -43.32
C ALA A 96 -2.23 -16.76 -42.18
N ASP A 97 -3.25 -17.06 -41.37
CA ASP A 97 -3.66 -16.26 -40.22
C ASP A 97 -2.56 -16.22 -39.15
N ALA A 98 -1.88 -17.35 -38.89
CA ALA A 98 -0.78 -17.41 -37.96
C ALA A 98 0.43 -16.58 -38.42
N ILE A 99 0.76 -16.64 -39.72
CA ILE A 99 1.82 -15.80 -40.31
C ILE A 99 1.45 -14.32 -40.17
N GLN A 100 0.21 -13.95 -40.50
CA GLN A 100 -0.28 -12.59 -40.37
C GLN A 100 -0.21 -12.12 -38.92
N PHE A 101 -0.70 -12.92 -37.97
CA PHE A 101 -0.64 -12.64 -36.54
C PHE A 101 0.80 -12.42 -36.03
N ILE A 102 1.75 -13.26 -36.44
CA ILE A 102 3.16 -13.11 -36.08
C ILE A 102 3.73 -11.81 -36.67
N ASN A 103 3.42 -11.51 -37.93
CA ASN A 103 3.90 -10.31 -38.61
C ASN A 103 3.30 -9.02 -38.00
N ASP A 104 2.08 -9.09 -37.49
CA ASP A 104 1.40 -7.98 -36.82
C ASP A 104 1.94 -7.74 -35.39
N MET A 105 2.87 -8.56 -34.90
CA MET A 105 3.58 -8.40 -33.63
C MET A 105 5.05 -7.99 -33.83
N PRO A 106 5.35 -6.76 -34.31
CA PRO A 106 6.70 -6.31 -34.59
C PRO A 106 7.62 -6.25 -33.36
N GLU A 107 7.06 -6.33 -32.15
CA GLU A 107 7.84 -6.39 -30.89
C GLU A 107 8.33 -7.80 -30.55
N MET A 108 7.67 -8.88 -31.01
CA MET A 108 8.11 -10.26 -30.75
C MET A 108 9.28 -10.71 -31.63
N CYS A 109 9.42 -10.11 -32.83
CA CYS A 109 10.52 -10.40 -33.75
C CYS A 109 11.76 -9.53 -33.52
N LYS A 110 11.72 -8.57 -32.59
CA LYS A 110 12.94 -7.91 -32.15
C LYS A 110 13.75 -8.95 -31.36
N PRO A 111 15.03 -9.21 -31.69
CA PRO A 111 15.90 -9.87 -30.73
C PRO A 111 15.73 -9.10 -29.43
N HIS A 112 15.44 -9.80 -28.32
CA HIS A 112 15.36 -9.17 -27.00
C HIS A 112 16.58 -8.26 -26.91
N THR A 113 16.35 -6.96 -26.94
CA THR A 113 17.43 -6.00 -26.74
C THR A 113 18.07 -6.45 -25.45
N VAL A 114 19.34 -6.84 -25.53
CA VAL A 114 20.17 -7.19 -24.37
C VAL A 114 19.77 -6.21 -23.30
N ILE A 115 19.14 -6.70 -22.22
CA ILE A 115 18.66 -5.84 -21.15
C ILE A 115 19.85 -4.98 -20.81
N ASP A 116 19.75 -3.68 -21.11
CA ASP A 116 20.87 -2.76 -20.94
C ASP A 116 21.32 -2.93 -19.49
N ASP A 117 22.57 -3.34 -19.25
CA ASP A 117 23.11 -3.55 -17.90
C ASP A 117 22.84 -2.31 -17.02
N ASN A 118 22.71 -1.14 -17.67
CA ASN A 118 22.32 0.12 -17.06
C ASN A 118 20.89 0.10 -16.47
N PHE A 119 19.91 -0.57 -17.09
CA PHE A 119 18.55 -0.72 -16.56
C PHE A 119 18.52 -1.57 -15.28
N VAL A 120 19.20 -2.72 -15.29
CA VAL A 120 19.28 -3.61 -14.12
C VAL A 120 19.99 -2.90 -12.97
N THR A 121 21.11 -2.24 -13.26
CA THR A 121 21.90 -1.49 -12.28
C THR A 121 21.06 -0.36 -11.65
N LYS A 122 20.34 0.40 -12.47
CA LYS A 122 19.48 1.50 -12.00
C LYS A 122 18.28 1.01 -11.19
N LEU A 123 17.71 -0.14 -11.56
CA LEU A 123 16.65 -0.78 -10.77
C LEU A 123 17.18 -1.22 -9.40
N CYS A 124 18.37 -1.82 -9.34
CA CYS A 124 19.02 -2.21 -8.10
C CYS A 124 19.33 -0.99 -7.20
N GLU A 125 19.82 0.11 -7.76
CA GLU A 125 20.04 1.36 -7.00
C GLU A 125 18.73 1.93 -6.45
N ASN A 126 17.67 1.96 -7.25
CA ASN A 126 16.37 2.46 -6.81
C ASN A 126 15.78 1.60 -5.67
N VAL A 127 15.91 0.27 -5.76
CA VAL A 127 15.48 -0.64 -4.69
C VAL A 127 16.30 -0.40 -3.42
N LYS A 128 17.61 -0.20 -3.54
CA LYS A 128 18.49 0.11 -2.41
C LYS A 128 18.11 1.43 -1.73
N LEU A 129 17.97 2.51 -2.50
CA LEU A 129 17.58 3.84 -1.98
C LEU A 129 16.21 3.81 -1.30
N CYS A 130 15.25 3.09 -1.88
CA CYS A 130 13.93 2.91 -1.28
C CYS A 130 14.01 2.15 0.06
N GLY A 131 14.83 1.09 0.12
CA GLY A 131 15.09 0.33 1.34
C GLY A 131 15.73 1.19 2.45
N GLU A 132 16.70 2.02 2.09
CA GLU A 132 17.34 2.97 3.03
C GLU A 132 16.33 4.00 3.56
N ALA A 133 15.50 4.59 2.69
CA ALA A 133 14.46 5.53 3.09
C ALA A 133 13.42 4.91 4.03
N ILE A 134 12.99 3.66 3.75
CA ILE A 134 12.08 2.91 4.63
C ILE A 134 12.75 2.65 5.98
N SER A 135 14.03 2.26 6.01
CA SER A 135 14.77 1.99 7.25
C SER A 135 14.86 3.25 8.13
N VAL A 136 15.19 4.40 7.54
CA VAL A 136 15.23 5.69 8.25
C VAL A 136 13.87 6.04 8.85
N ASN A 137 12.80 5.92 8.07
CA ASN A 137 11.45 6.22 8.54
C ASN A 137 10.98 5.26 9.64
N LEU A 138 11.32 3.98 9.52
CA LEU A 138 11.00 2.96 10.53
C LEU A 138 11.72 3.25 11.85
N ASN A 139 13.00 3.59 11.81
CA ASN A 139 13.76 3.96 13.00
C ASN A 139 13.18 5.20 13.67
N LYS A 140 12.80 6.21 12.88
CA LYS A 140 12.13 7.40 13.40
C LYS A 140 10.80 7.07 14.08
N ALA A 141 9.97 6.24 13.45
CA ALA A 141 8.70 5.81 14.02
C ALA A 141 8.91 5.03 15.33
N LYS A 142 9.92 4.15 15.37
CA LYS A 142 10.29 3.42 16.60
C LYS A 142 10.65 4.37 17.73
N THR A 143 11.52 5.36 17.49
CA THR A 143 11.88 6.36 18.51
C THR A 143 10.66 7.13 19.01
N GLN A 144 9.72 7.49 18.13
CA GLN A 144 8.49 8.16 18.53
C GLN A 144 7.61 7.27 19.43
N ILE A 145 7.53 5.97 19.15
CA ILE A 145 6.81 5.01 20.00
C ILE A 145 7.47 4.92 21.38
N ASP A 146 8.80 4.79 21.44
CA ASP A 146 9.54 4.72 22.71
C ASP A 146 9.32 5.99 23.57
N GLN A 147 9.27 7.16 22.92
CA GLN A 147 8.95 8.43 23.59
C GLN A 147 7.52 8.46 24.15
N VAL A 148 6.54 7.97 23.39
CA VAL A 148 5.14 7.87 23.85
C VAL A 148 5.02 6.92 25.02
N GLU A 149 5.70 5.77 24.97
CA GLU A 149 5.74 4.80 26.06
C GLU A 149 6.37 5.39 27.33
N THR A 150 7.44 6.17 27.17
CA THR A 150 8.07 6.91 28.28
C THR A 150 7.09 7.91 28.91
N VAL A 151 6.40 8.70 28.10
CA VAL A 151 5.41 9.67 28.59
C VAL A 151 4.27 8.97 29.32
N LYS A 152 3.78 7.84 28.78
CA LYS A 152 2.75 7.03 29.43
C LYS A 152 3.22 6.54 30.81
N ASN A 153 4.41 5.97 30.89
CA ASN A 153 4.97 5.49 32.16
C ASN A 153 5.11 6.63 33.19
N ASN A 154 5.53 7.81 32.75
CA ASN A 154 5.60 8.98 33.63
C ASN A 154 4.22 9.43 34.11
N ILE A 155 3.19 9.37 33.26
CA ILE A 155 1.80 9.66 33.65
C ILE A 155 1.31 8.64 34.68
N ASP A 156 1.60 7.35 34.49
CA ASP A 156 1.19 6.30 35.41
C ASP A 156 1.85 6.51 36.79
N VAL A 157 3.14 6.82 36.84
CA VAL A 157 3.85 7.17 38.10
C VAL A 157 3.27 8.41 38.77
N LEU A 158 3.01 9.48 38.00
CA LEU A 158 2.42 10.72 38.54
C LEU A 158 1.00 10.47 39.08
N LYS A 159 0.23 9.61 38.41
CA LYS A 159 -1.11 9.21 38.85
C LYS A 159 -1.05 8.43 40.16
N ASP A 160 -0.11 7.50 40.29
CA ASP A 160 0.10 6.77 41.54
C ASP A 160 0.51 7.71 42.68
N CYS A 161 1.43 8.66 42.44
CA CYS A 161 1.78 9.69 43.43
C CYS A 161 0.59 10.57 43.83
N TYR A 162 -0.28 10.95 42.88
CA TYR A 162 -1.48 11.75 43.16
C TYR A 162 -2.50 11.01 44.02
N VAL A 163 -2.62 9.68 43.85
CA VAL A 163 -3.47 8.84 44.70
C VAL A 163 -2.88 8.72 46.10
N THR A 164 -1.58 8.44 46.23
CA THR A 164 -0.90 8.36 47.53
C THR A 164 -0.92 9.67 48.31
N CYS A 165 -0.78 10.83 47.65
CA CYS A 165 -0.83 12.13 48.33
C CYS A 165 -2.23 12.55 48.79
N ASN A 166 -3.30 11.99 48.21
CA ASN A 166 -4.67 12.27 48.64
C ASN A 166 -5.14 11.33 49.76
N ASP A 167 -4.57 10.13 49.89
CA ASP A 167 -4.85 9.23 51.01
C ASP A 167 -4.21 9.73 52.33
N ASP A 168 -3.13 10.52 52.26
CA ASP A 168 -2.49 11.17 53.42
C ASP A 168 -3.09 12.54 53.78
N LEU A 169 -4.08 13.04 53.01
CA LEU A 169 -4.68 14.38 53.18
C LEU A 169 -6.11 14.36 53.72
N ASP A 170 -6.55 13.24 54.31
CA ASP A 170 -7.87 13.13 54.96
C ASP A 170 -7.85 13.43 56.47
N GLU A 171 -6.71 13.84 57.03
CA GLU A 171 -6.66 14.36 58.40
C GLU A 171 -5.61 15.48 58.51
N SER A 172 -6.08 16.72 58.65
CA SER A 172 -5.30 17.94 58.92
C SER A 172 -4.90 18.76 57.68
N ILE A 173 -5.70 19.79 57.39
CA ILE A 173 -5.33 21.20 57.13
C ILE A 173 -6.43 21.81 56.24
N LEU A 174 -7.61 22.02 56.83
CA LEU A 174 -8.49 23.13 56.47
C LEU A 174 -8.32 24.20 57.53
N ASN A 175 -7.20 24.91 57.43
CA ASN A 175 -7.03 26.26 57.97
C ASN A 175 -5.70 26.76 57.43
N LEU A 176 -5.74 27.64 56.45
CA LEU A 176 -4.86 28.80 56.40
C LEU A 176 -5.51 29.84 55.51
N ASP A 177 -6.15 30.73 56.25
CA ASP A 177 -6.63 32.06 55.92
C ASP A 177 -5.62 32.85 55.06
N GLY A 178 -6.16 33.72 54.22
CA GLY A 178 -5.36 34.53 53.32
C GLY A 178 -4.55 35.57 54.08
N SER A 179 -3.26 35.68 53.73
CA SER A 179 -2.49 36.93 53.67
C SER A 179 -1.05 36.64 53.23
N ASN A 180 -0.50 37.60 52.47
CA ASN A 180 0.90 37.78 52.10
C ASN A 180 1.43 37.01 50.88
N LEU A 181 1.18 37.64 49.72
CA LEU A 181 2.19 37.79 48.67
C LEU A 181 3.46 38.41 49.25
N GLU A 182 4.57 37.66 49.25
CA GLU A 182 5.89 38.25 49.10
C GLU A 182 6.56 37.68 47.85
N LEU A 183 6.67 38.56 46.85
CA LEU A 183 7.58 38.44 45.73
C LEU A 183 9.02 38.38 46.24
N ASN A 184 9.76 37.33 45.90
CA ASN A 184 11.19 37.45 45.65
C ASN A 184 11.62 36.42 44.60
N GLY A 185 12.08 36.92 43.47
CA GLY A 185 12.73 36.12 42.45
C GLY A 185 14.18 35.80 42.80
N SER A 186 14.75 34.83 42.10
CA SER A 186 16.05 35.03 41.49
C SER A 186 16.21 34.10 40.29
N ILE A 187 16.47 34.74 39.17
CA ILE A 187 17.08 34.19 37.96
C ILE A 187 18.51 33.76 38.35
N TYR A 188 18.86 32.51 38.09
CA TYR A 188 20.03 32.05 37.32
C TYR A 188 19.95 30.53 37.13
#